data_AF-A0A963MVV0-F1
#
_entry.id   AF-A0A963MVV0-F1
#
_cell.length_a   1.000
_cell.length_b   1.000
_cell.length_c   1.000
_cell.angle_alpha   90.00
_cell.angle_beta   90.00
_cell.angle_gamma   90.00
#
_symmetry.space_group_name_H-M   'P 1'
#
loop_
_entity.id
_entity.type
_entity.pdbx_description
1 polymer ?
#
loop_
_entity_poly.entity_id
_entity_poly.type
_entity_poly.pdbx_seq_one_letter_code
_entity_poly.pdbx_strand_id
1 'polypeptide(L)'
;MAPPKTENRTVELPDPSELAQTYSEVAQRASHLISEHVQRQLKKGVAAPADELGIAQAFMDMMAKLLSNPYKLAQTQMNLVWDYFSLWQHSMLRFSGMQAPPVVTPAKDDKRFKDEQWQEHFLFDFIKQSYLITARHIHDTVCGVEGLEEQTQKKVNFYTRQYVDALSPSNFALTNPEVFRETVKNHGQNLVKGLNNLLRDIEDGGGNLRVKMTDTTAFELGKNVATTPGKVVFENEMMQLLQYTPSTDKVLKRPLLIVPPWINKFYILDLREKNSYIKWAVDQGHTVFVISWVNPDESLSERSYEAD
;
A
#
# COMPACT_ATOMS: atom_id res chain seq x y z
N MET A 1 35.63 -5.94 -35.91
CA MET A 1 34.46 -5.98 -34.99
C MET A 1 35.04 -6.04 -33.58
N ALA A 2 35.14 -4.89 -32.90
CA ALA A 2 35.73 -4.82 -31.57
C ALA A 2 34.71 -5.28 -30.51
N PRO A 3 35.13 -6.02 -29.47
CA PRO A 3 34.21 -6.50 -28.44
C PRO A 3 33.68 -5.35 -27.58
N PRO A 4 32.49 -5.49 -26.99
CA PRO A 4 31.91 -4.46 -26.12
C PRO A 4 32.78 -4.31 -24.86
N LYS A 5 33.17 -3.07 -24.55
CA LYS A 5 33.89 -2.72 -23.32
C LYS A 5 32.95 -2.93 -22.13
N THR A 6 33.30 -3.87 -21.26
CA THR A 6 32.74 -3.97 -19.91
C THR A 6 33.23 -2.77 -19.11
N GLU A 7 32.36 -1.78 -18.89
CA GLU A 7 32.60 -0.74 -17.90
C GLU A 7 32.57 -1.36 -16.50
N ASN A 8 33.75 -1.62 -15.95
CA ASN A 8 33.92 -1.82 -14.51
C ASN A 8 33.61 -0.48 -13.81
N ARG A 9 32.34 -0.24 -13.49
CA ARG A 9 31.96 0.78 -12.51
C ARG A 9 32.47 0.33 -11.16
N THR A 10 33.60 0.90 -10.72
CA THR A 10 34.04 0.86 -9.33
C THR A 10 32.91 1.42 -8.46
N VAL A 11 32.30 0.55 -7.65
CA VAL A 11 31.36 0.95 -6.60
C VAL A 11 32.19 1.72 -5.57
N GLU A 12 32.11 3.04 -5.58
CA GLU A 12 32.74 3.88 -4.56
C GLU A 12 32.09 3.56 -3.20
N LEU A 13 32.93 3.16 -2.24
CA LEU A 13 32.48 2.95 -0.87
C LEU A 13 32.01 4.28 -0.29
N PRO A 14 30.85 4.35 0.38
CA PRO A 14 30.41 5.58 1.02
C PRO A 14 31.41 6.00 2.09
N ASP A 15 31.58 7.31 2.31
CA ASP A 15 32.44 7.84 3.36
C ASP A 15 31.98 7.27 4.72
N PRO A 16 32.85 6.54 5.45
CA PRO A 16 32.53 5.97 6.75
C PRO A 16 32.04 7.01 7.77
N SER A 17 32.48 8.27 7.64
CA SER A 17 32.12 9.36 8.53
C SER A 17 30.70 9.87 8.29
N GLU A 18 30.30 10.05 7.02
CA GLU A 18 28.93 10.43 6.65
C GLU A 18 27.92 9.34 7.01
N LEU A 19 28.30 8.07 6.82
CA LEU A 19 27.48 6.94 7.26
C LEU A 19 27.28 6.99 8.78
N ALA A 20 28.35 7.11 9.56
CA ALA A 20 28.28 7.14 11.02
C ALA A 20 27.38 8.28 11.53
N GLN A 21 27.48 9.47 10.93
CA GLN A 21 26.61 10.60 11.25
C GLN A 21 25.14 10.30 10.96
N THR A 22 24.84 9.76 9.78
CA THR A 22 23.48 9.39 9.37
C THR A 22 22.88 8.35 10.31
N TYR A 23 23.64 7.30 10.66
CA TYR A 23 23.19 6.28 11.61
C TYR A 23 22.93 6.86 12.99
N SER A 24 23.79 7.75 13.49
CA SER A 24 23.62 8.40 14.78
C SER A 24 22.37 9.28 14.82
N GLU A 25 22.13 10.09 13.79
CA GLU A 25 20.94 10.95 13.71
C GLU A 25 19.65 10.12 13.69
N VAL A 26 19.62 9.08 12.84
CA VAL A 26 18.47 8.17 12.72
C VAL A 26 18.21 7.45 14.05
N ALA A 27 19.25 6.98 14.73
CA ALA A 27 19.12 6.29 16.02
C ALA A 27 18.55 7.22 17.11
N GLN A 28 19.02 8.47 17.16
CA GLN A 28 18.51 9.47 18.10
C GLN A 28 17.04 9.79 17.85
N ARG A 29 16.66 10.05 16.59
CA ARG A 29 15.26 10.30 16.20
C ARG A 29 14.36 9.10 16.52
N ALA A 30 14.78 7.89 16.13
CA ALA A 30 14.03 6.67 16.41
C ALA A 30 13.82 6.46 17.92
N SER A 31 14.87 6.62 18.72
CA SER A 31 14.77 6.50 20.18
C SER A 31 13.78 7.51 20.78
N HIS A 32 13.79 8.75 20.30
CA HIS A 32 12.87 9.79 20.76
C HIS A 32 11.41 9.43 20.44
N LEU A 33 11.13 9.09 19.19
CA LEU A 33 9.78 8.78 18.72
C LEU A 33 9.21 7.49 19.34
N ILE A 34 10.04 6.45 19.50
CA ILE A 34 9.63 5.23 20.20
C ILE A 34 9.28 5.55 21.66
N SER A 35 10.11 6.34 22.34
CA SER A 35 9.86 6.74 23.72
C SER A 35 8.56 7.52 23.85
N GLU A 36 8.30 8.44 22.92
CA GLU A 36 7.07 9.22 22.89
C GLU A 36 5.84 8.35 22.61
N HIS A 37 5.94 7.44 21.63
CA HIS A 37 4.86 6.51 21.29
C HIS A 37 4.54 5.58 22.47
N VAL A 38 5.55 5.02 23.13
CA VAL A 38 5.39 4.18 24.33
C VAL A 38 4.73 4.99 25.45
N GLN A 39 5.19 6.21 25.74
CA GLN A 39 4.55 7.06 26.75
C GLN A 39 3.08 7.38 26.42
N ARG A 40 2.75 7.63 25.16
CA ARG A 40 1.38 7.87 24.70
C ARG A 40 0.51 6.62 24.83
N GLN A 41 1.03 5.44 24.50
CA GLN A 41 0.34 4.16 24.69
C GLN A 41 0.11 3.87 26.18
N LEU A 42 1.11 4.09 27.03
CA LEU A 42 0.97 3.95 28.48
C LEU A 42 -0.09 4.91 29.06
N LYS A 43 -0.18 6.14 28.54
CA LYS A 43 -1.22 7.12 28.93
C LYS A 43 -2.62 6.74 28.45
N LYS A 44 -2.75 6.13 27.26
CA LYS A 44 -4.04 5.65 26.72
C LYS A 44 -4.53 4.37 27.39
N GLY A 45 -3.64 3.64 28.07
CA GLY A 45 -3.93 2.32 28.62
C GLY A 45 -3.94 1.25 27.53
N VAL A 46 -3.52 0.03 27.86
CA VAL A 46 -3.61 -1.10 26.94
C VAL A 46 -5.05 -1.60 26.98
N ALA A 47 -5.90 -1.08 26.09
CA ALA A 47 -7.18 -1.72 25.80
C ALA A 47 -6.89 -2.98 24.98
N ALA A 48 -7.32 -4.15 25.46
CA ALA A 48 -7.36 -5.33 24.61
C ALA A 48 -8.24 -4.99 23.40
N PRO A 49 -7.82 -5.31 22.16
CA PRO A 49 -8.68 -5.10 21.00
C PRO A 49 -9.99 -5.84 21.26
N ALA A 50 -11.09 -5.08 21.36
CA ALA A 50 -12.41 -5.67 21.50
C ALA A 50 -12.69 -6.49 20.24
N ASP A 51 -13.20 -7.72 20.40
CA ASP A 51 -13.61 -8.56 19.26
C ASP A 51 -14.95 -8.05 18.68
N GLU A 52 -15.02 -6.75 18.34
CA GLU A 52 -16.22 -6.10 17.81
C GLU A 52 -16.71 -6.74 16.52
N LEU A 53 -15.81 -7.42 15.80
CA LEU A 53 -16.09 -8.09 14.53
C LEU A 53 -16.35 -9.60 14.67
N GLY A 54 -16.24 -10.16 15.89
CA GLY A 54 -16.46 -11.60 16.17
C GLY A 54 -15.45 -12.51 15.48
N ILE A 55 -14.23 -12.02 15.23
CA ILE A 55 -13.15 -12.72 14.55
C ILE A 55 -12.63 -13.84 15.44
N ALA A 56 -12.38 -13.55 16.72
CA ALA A 56 -11.85 -14.55 17.65
C ALA A 56 -12.84 -15.70 17.82
N GLN A 57 -14.13 -15.40 17.95
CA GLN A 57 -15.18 -16.41 17.99
C GLN A 57 -15.21 -17.26 16.71
N ALA A 58 -15.14 -16.62 15.54
CA ALA A 58 -15.14 -17.33 14.26
C ALA A 58 -13.98 -18.33 14.11
N PHE A 59 -12.78 -17.95 14.57
CA PHE A 59 -11.62 -18.84 14.59
C PHE A 59 -11.75 -19.96 15.63
N MET A 60 -12.33 -19.70 16.81
CA MET A 60 -12.61 -20.73 17.81
C MET A 60 -13.61 -21.78 17.29
N ASP A 61 -14.69 -21.34 16.64
CA ASP A 61 -15.69 -22.23 16.05
C ASP A 61 -15.08 -23.09 14.94
N MET A 62 -14.25 -22.47 14.07
CA MET A 62 -13.50 -23.20 13.05
C MET A 62 -12.57 -24.25 13.66
N MET A 63 -11.80 -23.90 14.70
CA MET A 63 -10.88 -24.83 15.35
C MET A 63 -11.65 -25.99 16.02
N ALA A 64 -12.77 -25.70 16.66
CA ALA A 64 -13.62 -26.74 17.27
C ALA A 64 -14.15 -27.73 16.22
N LYS A 65 -14.60 -27.24 15.06
CA LYS A 65 -15.06 -28.08 13.95
C LYS A 65 -13.91 -28.87 13.31
N LEU A 66 -12.74 -28.26 13.16
CA LEU A 66 -11.56 -28.91 12.63
C LEU A 66 -11.08 -30.07 13.54
N LEU A 67 -11.04 -29.86 14.85
CA LEU A 67 -10.71 -30.90 15.83
C LEU A 67 -11.76 -32.02 15.90
N SER A 68 -13.02 -31.72 15.57
CA SER A 68 -14.08 -32.74 15.52
C SER A 68 -13.94 -33.72 14.35
N ASN A 69 -13.09 -33.43 13.36
CA ASN A 69 -12.82 -34.32 12.23
C ASN A 69 -11.32 -34.69 12.14
N PRO A 70 -10.82 -35.56 13.04
CA PRO A 70 -9.42 -35.92 13.13
C PRO A 70 -8.89 -36.63 11.87
N TYR A 71 -9.76 -37.31 11.12
CA TYR A 71 -9.38 -37.97 9.87
C TYR A 71 -9.03 -36.95 8.78
N LYS A 72 -9.86 -35.92 8.61
CA LYS A 72 -9.60 -34.84 7.63
C LYS A 72 -8.33 -34.08 7.99
N LEU A 73 -8.10 -33.83 9.28
CA LEU A 73 -6.87 -33.21 9.77
C LEU A 73 -5.61 -34.08 9.53
N ALA A 74 -5.71 -35.40 9.76
CA ALA A 74 -4.60 -36.31 9.46
C ALA A 74 -4.30 -36.36 7.95
N GLN A 75 -5.34 -36.35 7.11
CA GLN A 75 -5.20 -36.32 5.66
C GLN A 75 -4.53 -35.03 5.18
N THR A 76 -4.94 -33.86 5.69
CA THR A 76 -4.29 -32.60 5.35
C THR A 76 -2.83 -32.62 5.81
N GLN A 77 -2.54 -33.03 7.04
CA GLN A 77 -1.16 -33.14 7.53
C GLN A 77 -0.28 -34.05 6.64
N MET A 78 -0.82 -35.17 6.15
CA MET A 78 -0.09 -36.07 5.25
C MET A 78 0.21 -35.41 3.90
N ASN A 79 -0.77 -34.69 3.33
CA ASN A 79 -0.56 -33.93 2.09
C ASN A 79 0.53 -32.88 2.26
N LEU A 80 0.56 -32.17 3.39
CA LEU A 80 1.61 -31.20 3.70
C LEU A 80 2.99 -31.86 3.74
N VAL A 81 3.11 -32.99 4.43
CA VAL A 81 4.38 -33.75 4.51
C VAL A 81 4.83 -34.18 3.11
N TRP A 82 3.90 -34.63 2.26
CA TRP A 82 4.21 -35.02 0.88
C TRP A 82 4.67 -33.85 0.02
N ASP A 83 4.04 -32.68 0.15
CA ASP A 83 4.43 -31.46 -0.56
C ASP A 83 5.82 -30.98 -0.10
N TYR A 84 6.12 -31.05 1.20
CA TYR A 84 7.45 -30.72 1.73
C TYR A 84 8.52 -31.74 1.30
N PHE A 85 8.18 -33.02 1.21
CA PHE A 85 9.07 -34.04 0.66
C PHE A 85 9.38 -33.76 -0.81
N SER A 86 8.35 -33.41 -1.59
CA SER A 86 8.50 -32.99 -2.99
C SER A 86 9.35 -31.73 -3.13
N LEU A 87 9.18 -30.75 -2.23
CA LEU A 87 10.03 -29.56 -2.15
C LEU A 87 11.48 -29.91 -1.86
N TRP A 88 11.74 -30.81 -0.92
CA TRP A 88 13.09 -31.25 -0.59
C TRP A 88 13.75 -31.97 -1.78
N GLN A 89 13.02 -32.86 -2.46
CA GLN A 89 13.49 -33.51 -3.68
C GLN A 89 13.80 -32.50 -4.79
N HIS A 90 12.88 -31.57 -5.07
CA HIS A 90 13.07 -30.47 -6.03
C HIS A 90 14.32 -29.64 -5.70
N SER A 91 14.49 -29.31 -4.41
CA SER A 91 15.61 -28.53 -3.91
C SER A 91 16.94 -29.25 -4.11
N MET A 92 17.00 -30.55 -3.83
CA MET A 92 18.19 -31.37 -4.09
C MET A 92 18.54 -31.42 -5.57
N LEU A 93 17.54 -31.62 -6.44
CA LEU A 93 17.76 -31.63 -7.90
C LEU A 93 18.31 -30.28 -8.38
N ARG A 94 17.74 -29.17 -7.93
CA ARG A 94 18.20 -27.81 -8.24
C ARG A 94 19.60 -27.53 -7.72
N PHE A 95 19.92 -27.98 -6.50
CA PHE A 95 21.26 -27.86 -5.93
C PHE A 95 22.31 -28.65 -6.74
N SER A 96 21.92 -29.80 -7.30
CA SER A 96 22.77 -30.59 -8.22
C SER A 96 22.90 -30.01 -9.64
N GLY A 97 22.31 -28.85 -9.91
CA GLY A 97 22.35 -28.18 -11.22
C GLY A 97 21.32 -28.67 -12.23
N MET A 98 20.41 -29.58 -11.84
CA MET A 98 19.32 -30.05 -12.69
C MET A 98 18.13 -29.08 -12.65
N GLN A 99 17.49 -28.85 -13.79
CA GLN A 99 16.24 -28.09 -13.85
C GLN A 99 15.08 -29.01 -13.45
N ALA A 100 14.41 -28.69 -12.35
CA ALA A 100 13.18 -29.34 -11.91
C ALA A 100 12.00 -28.35 -12.05
N PRO A 101 10.82 -28.80 -12.49
CA PRO A 101 9.63 -27.96 -12.52
C PRO A 101 9.24 -27.55 -11.09
N PRO A 102 8.76 -26.31 -10.87
CA PRO A 102 8.38 -25.85 -9.54
C PRO A 102 7.25 -26.72 -8.96
N VAL A 103 7.37 -27.09 -7.68
CA VAL A 103 6.35 -27.87 -6.96
C VAL A 103 5.02 -27.12 -6.89
N VAL A 104 5.09 -25.81 -6.69
CA VAL A 104 3.94 -24.91 -6.71
C VAL A 104 4.23 -23.67 -7.55
N THR A 105 3.31 -23.33 -8.44
CA THR A 105 3.30 -22.05 -9.14
C THR A 105 2.43 -21.03 -8.40
N PRO A 106 2.89 -19.79 -8.21
CA PRO A 106 2.04 -18.71 -7.71
C PRO A 106 0.86 -18.46 -8.66
N ALA A 107 -0.21 -17.87 -8.14
CA ALA A 107 -1.33 -17.43 -8.99
C ALA A 107 -0.83 -16.41 -10.02
N LYS A 108 -1.40 -16.43 -11.24
CA LYS A 108 -0.97 -15.53 -12.33
C LYS A 108 -1.03 -14.04 -11.96
N ASP A 109 -1.91 -13.67 -11.04
CA ASP A 109 -2.12 -12.30 -10.59
C ASP A 109 -1.22 -11.90 -9.40
N ASP A 110 -0.44 -12.83 -8.84
CA ASP A 110 0.44 -12.56 -7.71
C ASP A 110 1.74 -11.90 -8.16
N LYS A 111 1.74 -10.57 -8.14
CA LYS A 111 2.88 -9.74 -8.55
C LYS A 111 4.07 -9.80 -7.59
N ARG A 112 3.93 -10.38 -6.39
CA ARG A 112 4.99 -10.40 -5.36
C ARG A 112 6.21 -11.21 -5.79
N PHE A 113 6.02 -12.19 -6.64
CA PHE A 113 7.06 -13.13 -7.08
C PHE A 113 7.51 -12.90 -8.53
N LYS A 114 7.45 -11.64 -8.99
CA LYS A 114 7.77 -11.27 -10.39
C LYS A 114 9.28 -11.24 -10.68
N ASP A 115 10.11 -10.89 -9.70
CA ASP A 115 11.57 -10.84 -9.88
C ASP A 115 12.14 -12.22 -10.21
N GLU A 116 13.07 -12.28 -11.17
CA GLU A 116 13.64 -13.53 -11.69
C GLU A 116 14.41 -14.31 -10.61
N GLN A 117 14.98 -13.64 -9.61
CA GLN A 117 15.72 -14.30 -8.52
C GLN A 117 14.83 -15.19 -7.66
N TRP A 118 13.51 -14.96 -7.65
CA TRP A 118 12.57 -15.89 -7.03
C TRP A 118 12.55 -17.26 -7.69
N GLN A 119 13.01 -17.39 -8.94
CA GLN A 119 13.07 -18.65 -9.68
C GLN A 119 14.50 -19.12 -9.92
N GLU A 120 15.44 -18.19 -10.14
CA GLU A 120 16.83 -18.52 -10.46
C GLU A 120 17.64 -18.92 -9.23
N HIS A 121 17.48 -18.19 -8.13
CA HIS A 121 18.32 -18.39 -6.96
C HIS A 121 17.72 -19.44 -6.02
N PHE A 122 18.51 -20.48 -5.72
CA PHE A 122 18.08 -21.63 -4.91
C PHE A 122 17.40 -21.24 -3.59
N LEU A 123 18.00 -20.33 -2.81
CA LEU A 123 17.45 -19.94 -1.50
C LEU A 123 16.09 -19.21 -1.63
N PHE A 124 15.95 -18.31 -2.60
CA PHE A 124 14.72 -17.53 -2.78
C PHE A 124 13.61 -18.40 -3.39
N ASP A 125 13.95 -19.32 -4.30
CA ASP A 125 13.01 -20.32 -4.79
C ASP A 125 12.52 -21.22 -3.65
N PHE A 126 13.41 -21.73 -2.80
CA PHE A 126 13.03 -22.55 -1.64
C PHE A 126 12.07 -21.81 -0.70
N ILE A 127 12.41 -20.59 -0.30
CA ILE A 127 11.58 -19.76 0.60
C ILE A 127 10.21 -19.48 -0.02
N LYS A 128 10.17 -19.13 -1.31
CA LYS A 128 8.92 -18.92 -2.04
C LYS A 128 8.09 -20.20 -2.08
N GLN A 129 8.68 -21.34 -2.44
CA GLN A 129 7.97 -22.62 -2.53
C GLN A 129 7.44 -23.07 -1.16
N SER A 130 8.24 -22.96 -0.10
CA SER A 130 7.79 -23.28 1.27
C SER A 130 6.63 -22.40 1.72
N TYR A 131 6.68 -21.11 1.36
CA TYR A 131 5.58 -20.18 1.61
C TYR A 131 4.32 -20.58 0.84
N LEU A 132 4.42 -20.81 -0.47
CA LEU A 132 3.26 -21.13 -1.31
C LEU A 132 2.60 -22.47 -0.92
N ILE A 133 3.39 -23.48 -0.57
CA ILE A 133 2.90 -24.76 -0.04
C ILE A 133 2.14 -24.53 1.26
N THR A 134 2.75 -23.82 2.21
CA THR A 134 2.13 -23.56 3.52
C THR A 134 0.88 -22.69 3.39
N ALA A 135 0.92 -21.65 2.56
CA ALA A 135 -0.19 -20.76 2.26
C ALA A 135 -1.39 -21.51 1.69
N ARG A 136 -1.16 -22.35 0.67
CA ARG A 136 -2.19 -23.22 0.09
C ARG A 136 -2.73 -24.18 1.16
N HIS A 137 -1.85 -24.79 1.94
CA HIS A 137 -2.24 -25.76 2.96
C HIS A 137 -3.15 -25.17 4.03
N ILE A 138 -2.79 -23.99 4.56
CA ILE A 138 -3.59 -23.25 5.54
C ILE A 138 -4.95 -22.89 4.93
N HIS A 139 -4.96 -22.36 3.71
CA HIS A 139 -6.18 -21.96 3.03
C HIS A 139 -7.11 -23.15 2.75
N ASP A 140 -6.59 -24.26 2.21
CA ASP A 140 -7.37 -25.46 1.90
C ASP A 140 -7.92 -26.11 3.17
N THR A 141 -7.14 -26.09 4.26
CA THR A 141 -7.59 -26.58 5.57
C THR A 141 -8.76 -25.74 6.10
N VAL A 142 -8.66 -24.42 6.01
CA VAL A 142 -9.73 -23.49 6.45
C VAL A 142 -10.98 -23.60 5.56
N CYS A 143 -10.82 -23.64 4.24
CA CYS A 143 -11.94 -23.79 3.30
C CYS A 143 -12.60 -25.17 3.41
N GLY A 144 -11.84 -26.20 3.78
CA GLY A 144 -12.31 -27.56 3.94
C GLY A 144 -13.08 -27.84 5.23
N VAL A 145 -13.19 -26.88 6.17
CA VAL A 145 -13.97 -27.10 7.40
C VAL A 145 -15.47 -27.11 7.08
N GLU A 146 -16.12 -28.26 7.26
CA GLU A 146 -17.56 -28.44 7.06
C GLU A 146 -18.35 -28.09 8.31
N GLY A 147 -19.60 -27.65 8.15
CA GLY A 147 -20.51 -27.37 9.26
C GLY A 147 -20.28 -26.04 9.97
N LEU A 148 -19.59 -25.09 9.33
CA LEU A 148 -19.56 -23.69 9.73
C LEU A 148 -20.72 -22.92 9.09
N GLU A 149 -21.24 -21.92 9.80
CA GLU A 149 -22.16 -20.96 9.22
C GLU A 149 -21.46 -20.17 8.09
N GLU A 150 -22.21 -19.85 7.02
CA GLU A 150 -21.67 -19.19 5.82
C GLU A 150 -20.94 -17.88 6.14
N GLN A 151 -21.49 -17.07 7.06
CA GLN A 151 -20.88 -15.81 7.48
C GLN A 151 -19.54 -16.03 8.22
N THR A 152 -19.50 -17.02 9.10
CA THR A 152 -18.29 -17.42 9.82
C THR A 152 -17.23 -17.93 8.85
N GLN A 153 -17.61 -18.78 7.88
CA GLN A 153 -16.69 -19.29 6.87
C GLN A 153 -16.08 -18.16 6.01
N LYS A 154 -16.90 -17.18 5.59
CA LYS A 154 -16.41 -16.00 4.85
C LYS A 154 -15.42 -15.17 5.68
N LYS A 155 -15.73 -14.91 6.95
CA LYS A 155 -14.83 -14.19 7.86
C LYS A 155 -13.50 -14.92 8.03
N VAL A 156 -13.53 -16.20 8.39
CA VAL A 156 -12.31 -16.97 8.62
C VAL A 156 -11.47 -17.05 7.35
N ASN A 157 -12.08 -17.29 6.18
CA ASN A 157 -11.34 -17.31 4.92
C ASN A 157 -10.67 -15.95 4.63
N PHE A 158 -11.42 -14.85 4.74
CA PHE A 158 -10.90 -13.50 4.53
C PHE A 158 -9.71 -13.19 5.44
N TYR A 159 -9.85 -13.39 6.75
CA TYR A 159 -8.79 -13.08 7.70
C TYR A 159 -7.61 -14.05 7.62
N THR A 160 -7.86 -15.33 7.29
CA THR A 160 -6.79 -16.30 7.02
C THR A 160 -5.94 -15.85 5.85
N ARG A 161 -6.58 -15.42 4.75
CA ARG A 161 -5.86 -14.87 3.61
C ARG A 161 -5.02 -13.66 3.99
N GLN A 162 -5.57 -12.72 4.76
CA GLN A 162 -4.81 -11.54 5.22
C GLN A 162 -3.61 -11.92 6.09
N TYR A 163 -3.78 -12.90 6.98
CA TYR A 163 -2.70 -13.41 7.83
C TYR A 163 -1.59 -14.08 7.01
N VAL A 164 -1.97 -14.95 6.07
CA VAL A 164 -1.02 -15.62 5.16
C VAL A 164 -0.32 -14.62 4.26
N ASP A 165 -1.03 -13.60 3.76
CA ASP A 165 -0.45 -12.55 2.92
C ASP A 165 0.53 -11.66 3.71
N ALA A 166 0.27 -11.40 5.00
CA ALA A 166 1.17 -10.66 5.88
C ALA A 166 2.49 -11.42 6.15
N LEU A 167 2.44 -12.75 6.20
CA LEU A 167 3.62 -13.62 6.36
C LEU A 167 4.41 -13.86 5.08
N SER A 168 4.01 -13.25 3.95
CA SER A 168 4.73 -13.41 2.68
C SER A 168 6.21 -13.02 2.81
N PRO A 169 7.14 -13.83 2.25
CA PRO A 169 8.57 -13.51 2.29
C PRO A 169 8.92 -12.23 1.52
N SER A 170 8.04 -11.75 0.64
CA SER A 170 8.20 -10.45 -0.02
C SER A 170 8.16 -9.27 0.95
N ASN A 171 7.55 -9.44 2.13
CA ASN A 171 7.32 -8.37 3.11
C ASN A 171 8.53 -8.10 4.00
N PHE A 172 9.53 -8.99 4.00
CA PHE A 172 10.72 -8.86 4.86
C PHE A 172 11.97 -8.62 4.02
N ALA A 173 12.77 -7.63 4.45
CA ALA A 173 13.95 -7.19 3.71
C ALA A 173 14.98 -8.29 3.44
N LEU A 174 15.13 -9.25 4.36
CA LEU A 174 16.10 -10.34 4.26
C LEU A 174 15.66 -11.46 3.31
N THR A 175 14.36 -11.64 3.14
CA THR A 175 13.80 -12.72 2.31
C THR A 175 13.32 -12.22 0.96
N ASN A 176 13.31 -10.90 0.74
CA ASN A 176 12.98 -10.28 -0.54
C ASN A 176 14.25 -10.07 -1.39
N PRO A 177 14.36 -10.68 -2.59
CA PRO A 177 15.56 -10.59 -3.42
C PRO A 177 15.86 -9.17 -3.91
N GLU A 178 14.83 -8.38 -4.23
CA GLU A 178 14.99 -7.01 -4.70
C GLU A 178 15.56 -6.12 -3.59
N VAL A 179 14.99 -6.23 -2.40
CA VAL A 179 15.46 -5.47 -1.23
C VAL A 179 16.86 -5.93 -0.82
N PHE A 180 17.11 -7.24 -0.79
CA PHE A 180 18.42 -7.78 -0.46
C PHE A 180 19.49 -7.28 -1.44
N ARG A 181 19.23 -7.36 -2.75
CA ARG A 181 20.15 -6.89 -3.80
C ARG A 181 20.43 -5.39 -3.67
N GLU A 182 19.41 -4.58 -3.46
CA GLU A 182 19.55 -3.14 -3.30
C GLU A 182 20.25 -2.76 -1.98
N THR A 183 20.06 -3.57 -0.93
CA THR A 183 20.76 -3.42 0.36
C THR A 183 22.24 -3.72 0.23
N VAL A 184 22.60 -4.81 -0.45
CA VAL A 184 24.01 -5.15 -0.71
C VAL A 184 24.64 -4.09 -1.60
N LYS A 185 23.97 -3.65 -2.67
CA LYS A 185 24.46 -2.66 -3.62
C LYS A 185 24.70 -1.28 -2.99
N ASN A 186 23.82 -0.84 -2.10
CA ASN A 186 23.94 0.47 -1.44
C ASN A 186 24.47 0.38 0.00
N HIS A 187 25.07 -0.75 0.39
CA HIS A 187 25.60 -0.94 1.74
C HIS A 187 24.60 -0.60 2.87
N GLY A 188 23.32 -0.90 2.66
CA GLY A 188 22.24 -0.66 3.61
C GLY A 188 21.66 0.76 3.64
N GLN A 189 22.14 1.69 2.80
CA GLN A 189 21.61 3.07 2.76
C GLN A 189 20.12 3.12 2.38
N ASN A 190 19.63 2.18 1.57
CA ASN A 190 18.20 2.06 1.24
C ASN A 190 17.33 1.86 2.49
N LEU A 191 17.79 1.04 3.44
CA LEU A 191 17.09 0.78 4.71
C LEU A 191 17.11 2.01 5.61
N VAL A 192 18.24 2.71 5.67
CA VAL A 192 18.37 3.97 6.43
C VAL A 192 17.43 5.04 5.88
N LYS A 193 17.38 5.20 4.55
CA LYS A 193 16.43 6.10 3.88
C LYS A 193 14.98 5.70 4.18
N GLY A 194 14.65 4.41 4.11
CA GLY A 194 13.34 3.88 4.44
C GLY A 194 12.92 4.17 5.89
N LEU A 195 13.83 3.99 6.84
CA LEU A 195 13.59 4.32 8.25
C LEU A 195 13.40 5.82 8.44
N ASN A 196 14.21 6.67 7.81
CA ASN A 196 14.00 8.12 7.85
C ASN A 196 12.61 8.53 7.32
N ASN A 197 12.13 7.90 6.23
CA ASN A 197 10.78 8.14 5.74
C ASN A 197 9.70 7.72 6.76
N LEU A 198 9.88 6.56 7.40
CA LEU A 198 8.96 6.09 8.44
C LEU A 198 8.92 7.04 9.64
N LEU A 199 10.08 7.51 10.12
CA LEU A 199 10.17 8.45 11.24
C LEU A 199 9.49 9.77 10.88
N ARG A 200 9.73 10.30 9.68
CA ARG A 200 9.08 11.50 9.17
C ARG A 200 7.56 11.35 9.14
N ASP A 201 7.05 10.22 8.66
CA ASP A 201 5.61 9.94 8.58
C ASP A 201 4.95 9.81 9.97
N ILE A 202 5.69 9.40 11.00
CA ILE A 202 5.23 9.40 12.39
C ILE A 202 5.24 10.81 12.98
N GLU A 203 6.30 11.59 12.74
CA GLU A 203 6.41 12.98 13.18
C GLU A 203 5.27 13.84 12.58
N ASP A 204 5.06 13.73 11.27
CA ASP A 204 4.01 14.43 10.53
C ASP A 204 2.59 14.00 10.94
N GLY A 205 2.43 12.77 11.44
CA GLY A 205 1.17 12.26 11.99
C GLY A 205 0.99 12.58 13.47
N GLY A 206 1.88 13.40 14.03
CA GLY A 206 1.87 13.80 15.43
C GLY A 206 1.95 12.59 16.36
N GLY A 207 2.80 11.61 16.07
CA GLY A 207 3.02 10.39 16.85
C GLY A 207 2.21 9.16 16.41
N ASN A 208 1.33 9.31 15.40
CA ASN A 208 0.68 8.19 14.70
C ASN A 208 1.28 8.06 13.30
N LEU A 209 1.33 6.84 12.76
CA LEU A 209 1.81 6.62 11.40
C LEU A 209 0.87 7.28 10.39
N ARG A 210 1.33 8.34 9.72
CA ARG A 210 0.62 8.98 8.61
C ARG A 210 1.41 8.82 7.33
N VAL A 211 1.12 7.75 6.59
CA VAL A 211 1.81 7.42 5.33
C VAL A 211 1.58 8.53 4.31
N LYS A 212 2.64 9.26 3.94
CA LYS A 212 2.59 10.28 2.90
C LYS A 212 2.57 9.62 1.52
N MET A 213 1.45 9.73 0.81
CA MET A 213 1.31 9.22 -0.56
C MET A 213 1.91 10.16 -1.61
N THR A 214 1.98 11.47 -1.32
CA THR A 214 2.52 12.50 -2.21
C THR A 214 3.18 13.60 -1.40
N ASP A 215 4.10 14.34 -2.02
CA ASP A 215 4.64 15.55 -1.42
C ASP A 215 3.58 16.66 -1.47
N THR A 216 2.99 16.95 -0.31
CA THR A 216 1.97 17.99 -0.16
C THR A 216 2.54 19.40 -0.31
N THR A 217 3.87 19.58 -0.22
CA THR A 217 4.53 20.88 -0.41
C THR A 217 4.83 21.19 -1.87
N ALA A 218 4.80 20.17 -2.73
CA ALA A 218 5.04 20.34 -4.17
C ALA A 218 3.85 20.96 -4.92
N PHE A 219 2.68 21.08 -4.30
CA PHE A 219 1.46 21.58 -4.94
C PHE A 219 0.91 22.80 -4.20
N GLU A 220 0.91 23.94 -4.88
CA GLU A 220 0.36 25.20 -4.41
C GLU A 220 -0.84 25.57 -5.29
N LEU A 221 -2.02 25.62 -4.65
CA LEU A 221 -3.27 26.02 -5.30
C LEU A 221 -3.15 27.45 -5.85
N GLY A 222 -3.55 27.64 -7.10
CA GLY A 222 -3.44 28.90 -7.84
C GLY A 222 -2.06 29.16 -8.47
N LYS A 223 -1.01 28.40 -8.12
CA LYS A 223 0.32 28.52 -8.76
C LYS A 223 0.66 27.38 -9.71
N ASN A 224 0.45 26.14 -9.27
CA ASN A 224 0.76 24.96 -10.08
C ASN A 224 -0.37 23.93 -10.13
N VAL A 225 -1.45 24.16 -9.37
CA VAL A 225 -2.73 23.46 -9.45
C VAL A 225 -3.85 24.50 -9.51
N ALA A 226 -4.93 24.27 -10.26
CA ALA A 226 -6.05 25.22 -10.41
C ALA A 226 -5.62 26.60 -10.92
N THR A 227 -4.82 26.60 -11.99
CA THR A 227 -4.19 27.82 -12.53
C THR A 227 -5.00 28.47 -13.63
N THR A 228 -6.19 27.94 -13.97
CA THR A 228 -7.01 28.54 -15.04
C THR A 228 -7.54 29.90 -14.58
N PRO A 229 -7.28 31.00 -15.32
CA PRO A 229 -7.68 32.33 -14.89
C PRO A 229 -9.19 32.44 -14.71
N GLY A 230 -9.62 32.95 -13.56
CA GLY A 230 -11.02 33.13 -13.22
C GLY A 230 -11.21 34.03 -12.00
N LYS A 231 -12.46 34.30 -11.67
CA LYS A 231 -12.85 35.15 -10.53
C LYS A 231 -14.06 34.59 -9.81
N VAL A 232 -14.14 34.82 -8.51
CA VAL A 232 -15.37 34.60 -7.74
C VAL A 232 -16.37 35.67 -8.15
N VAL A 233 -17.57 35.25 -8.58
CA VAL A 233 -18.66 36.15 -8.99
C VAL A 233 -19.86 36.13 -8.05
N PHE A 234 -19.93 35.11 -7.19
CA PHE A 234 -20.93 34.98 -6.13
C PHE A 234 -20.36 34.15 -5.00
N GLU A 235 -20.78 34.44 -3.76
CA GLU A 235 -20.33 33.75 -2.56
C GLU A 235 -21.47 33.72 -1.53
N ASN A 236 -21.63 32.58 -0.86
CA ASN A 236 -22.47 32.42 0.32
C ASN A 236 -21.80 31.45 1.32
N GLU A 237 -22.51 31.10 2.39
CA GLU A 237 -21.99 30.23 3.46
C GLU A 237 -21.59 28.82 2.99
N MET A 238 -22.15 28.33 1.88
CA MET A 238 -21.93 26.96 1.40
C MET A 238 -20.96 26.88 0.21
N MET A 239 -20.91 27.93 -0.62
CA MET A 239 -20.19 27.90 -1.87
C MET A 239 -19.69 29.25 -2.36
N GLN A 240 -18.64 29.19 -3.18
CA GLN A 240 -18.24 30.25 -4.09
C GLN A 240 -18.55 29.82 -5.53
N LEU A 241 -19.14 30.71 -6.33
CA LEU A 241 -19.31 30.51 -7.77
C LEU A 241 -18.15 31.18 -8.51
N LEU A 242 -17.35 30.37 -9.19
CA LEU A 242 -16.24 30.82 -10.00
C LEU A 242 -16.70 31.01 -11.45
N GLN A 243 -16.36 32.14 -12.06
CA GLN A 243 -16.46 32.36 -13.50
C GLN A 243 -15.04 32.43 -14.08
N TYR A 244 -14.74 31.58 -15.05
CA TYR A 244 -13.43 31.58 -15.72
C TYR A 244 -13.36 32.64 -16.81
N THR A 245 -12.17 33.21 -16.99
CA THR A 245 -11.91 34.22 -18.02
C THR A 245 -11.92 33.56 -19.40
N PRO A 246 -12.74 34.04 -20.36
CA PRO A 246 -12.76 33.49 -21.72
C PRO A 246 -11.37 33.56 -22.38
N SER A 247 -10.97 32.50 -23.08
CA SER A 247 -9.73 32.46 -23.86
C SER A 247 -9.95 32.63 -25.38
N THR A 248 -11.20 32.85 -25.80
CA THR A 248 -11.61 33.07 -27.20
C THR A 248 -12.36 34.39 -27.36
N ASP A 249 -12.30 34.99 -28.56
CA ASP A 249 -13.01 36.26 -28.87
C ASP A 249 -14.54 36.11 -28.83
N LYS A 250 -15.05 34.92 -29.16
CA LYS A 250 -16.46 34.58 -29.16
C LYS A 250 -16.69 33.33 -28.33
N VAL A 251 -17.79 33.32 -27.60
CA VAL A 251 -18.24 32.20 -26.77
C VAL A 251 -19.65 31.77 -27.16
N LEU A 252 -20.01 30.54 -26.81
CA LEU A 252 -21.35 30.00 -27.00
C LEU A 252 -22.37 30.77 -26.15
N LYS A 253 -23.59 30.93 -26.70
CA LYS A 253 -24.69 31.63 -26.01
C LYS A 253 -25.10 30.97 -24.68
N ARG A 254 -25.01 29.64 -24.61
CA ARG A 254 -25.36 28.87 -23.40
C ARG A 254 -24.08 28.59 -22.59
N PRO A 255 -24.01 29.02 -21.31
CA PRO A 255 -22.87 28.74 -20.47
C PRO A 255 -22.84 27.26 -20.02
N LEU A 256 -21.68 26.82 -19.57
CA LEU A 256 -21.47 25.54 -18.90
C LEU A 256 -21.37 25.78 -17.39
N LEU A 257 -22.26 25.18 -16.60
CA LEU A 257 -22.17 25.16 -15.14
C LEU A 257 -21.68 23.78 -14.70
N ILE A 258 -20.60 23.74 -13.92
CA ILE A 258 -20.02 22.53 -13.35
C ILE A 258 -20.33 22.48 -11.86
N VAL A 259 -20.95 21.37 -11.44
CA VAL A 259 -21.25 21.06 -10.05
C VAL A 259 -20.36 19.88 -9.63
N PRO A 260 -19.20 20.13 -9.00
CA PRO A 260 -18.30 19.06 -8.58
C PRO A 260 -18.85 18.34 -7.34
N PRO A 261 -18.36 17.12 -7.04
CA PRO A 261 -18.67 16.45 -5.77
C PRO A 261 -18.17 17.29 -4.59
N TRP A 262 -18.85 17.22 -3.44
CA TRP A 262 -18.45 17.95 -2.21
C TRP A 262 -17.42 17.19 -1.35
N ILE A 263 -17.23 15.89 -1.60
CA ILE A 263 -16.25 15.07 -0.86
C ILE A 263 -14.81 15.45 -1.23
N ASN A 264 -14.59 15.81 -2.49
CA ASN A 264 -13.30 16.27 -3.00
C ASN A 264 -13.42 17.74 -3.45
N LYS A 265 -12.28 18.42 -3.62
CA LYS A 265 -12.28 19.81 -4.09
C LYS A 265 -12.45 19.91 -5.61
N PHE A 266 -13.00 21.02 -6.08
CA PHE A 266 -13.33 21.26 -7.49
C PHE A 266 -12.13 21.16 -8.44
N TYR A 267 -10.92 21.46 -7.95
CA TYR A 267 -9.69 21.51 -8.75
C TYR A 267 -9.27 20.15 -9.33
N ILE A 268 -9.95 19.05 -9.00
CA ILE A 268 -9.79 17.78 -9.73
C ILE A 268 -10.10 17.95 -11.23
N LEU A 269 -10.97 18.92 -11.58
CA LEU A 269 -11.30 19.28 -12.96
C LEU A 269 -10.36 20.36 -13.54
N ASP A 270 -9.47 20.91 -12.71
CA ASP A 270 -8.52 21.96 -13.07
C ASP A 270 -7.17 21.71 -12.41
N LEU A 271 -6.56 20.56 -12.73
CA LEU A 271 -5.29 20.16 -12.11
C LEU A 271 -4.13 20.99 -12.68
N ARG A 272 -3.51 20.54 -13.77
CA ARG A 272 -2.48 21.29 -14.50
C ARG A 272 -3.04 21.68 -15.86
N GLU A 273 -2.43 22.67 -16.49
CA GLU A 273 -2.84 23.15 -17.81
C GLU A 273 -3.11 22.02 -18.82
N LYS A 274 -2.20 21.04 -18.90
CA LYS A 274 -2.28 19.90 -19.82
C LYS A 274 -3.39 18.88 -19.53
N ASN A 275 -3.98 18.91 -18.33
CA ASN A 275 -5.03 17.96 -17.91
C ASN A 275 -6.17 18.66 -17.17
N SER A 276 -6.40 19.94 -17.49
CA SER A 276 -7.52 20.72 -16.98
C SER A 276 -8.69 20.64 -17.95
N TYR A 277 -9.79 20.07 -17.47
CA TYR A 277 -11.05 20.07 -18.20
C TYR A 277 -11.64 21.49 -18.29
N ILE A 278 -11.50 22.27 -17.22
CA ILE A 278 -11.99 23.66 -17.19
C ILE A 278 -11.29 24.49 -18.27
N LYS A 279 -9.95 24.45 -18.32
CA LYS A 279 -9.19 25.15 -19.35
C LYS A 279 -9.61 24.71 -20.74
N TRP A 280 -9.70 23.40 -20.97
CA TRP A 280 -10.12 22.88 -22.26
C TRP A 280 -11.50 23.41 -22.66
N ALA A 281 -12.48 23.40 -21.76
CA ALA A 281 -13.83 23.90 -22.03
C ALA A 281 -13.85 25.41 -22.34
N VAL A 282 -13.07 26.20 -21.61
CA VAL A 282 -12.88 27.63 -21.88
C VAL A 282 -12.25 27.84 -23.26
N ASP A 283 -11.22 27.06 -23.62
CA ASP A 283 -10.55 27.10 -24.93
C ASP A 283 -11.44 26.63 -26.09
N GLN A 284 -12.47 25.82 -25.82
CA GLN A 284 -13.52 25.47 -26.80
C GLN A 284 -14.57 26.59 -26.98
N GLY A 285 -14.46 27.71 -26.26
CA GLY A 285 -15.38 28.83 -26.34
C GLY A 285 -16.63 28.68 -25.49
N HIS A 286 -16.60 27.88 -24.42
CA HIS A 286 -17.66 27.90 -23.41
C HIS A 286 -17.40 29.01 -22.38
N THR A 287 -18.47 29.72 -21.99
CA THR A 287 -18.46 30.47 -20.72
C THR A 287 -18.63 29.45 -19.59
N VAL A 288 -17.57 29.22 -18.81
CA VAL A 288 -17.56 28.18 -17.76
C VAL A 288 -17.75 28.79 -16.38
N PHE A 289 -18.70 28.24 -15.63
CA PHE A 289 -18.94 28.49 -14.22
C PHE A 289 -18.72 27.21 -13.41
N VAL A 290 -18.11 27.32 -12.22
CA VAL A 290 -17.87 26.17 -11.33
C VAL A 290 -18.25 26.51 -9.90
N ILE A 291 -18.95 25.60 -9.24
CA ILE A 291 -19.23 25.69 -7.81
C ILE A 291 -18.00 25.19 -7.03
N SER A 292 -17.45 26.05 -6.16
CA SER A 292 -16.42 25.69 -5.19
C SER A 292 -17.07 25.57 -3.81
N TRP A 293 -17.22 24.34 -3.33
CA TRP A 293 -17.78 24.05 -2.02
C TRP A 293 -16.84 24.44 -0.88
N VAL A 294 -17.41 24.99 0.19
CA VAL A 294 -16.72 25.23 1.46
C VAL A 294 -16.17 23.91 2.05
N ASN A 295 -15.12 23.98 2.87
CA ASN A 295 -14.77 22.84 3.71
C ASN A 295 -15.58 22.97 5.00
N PRO A 296 -16.55 22.08 5.27
CA PRO A 296 -17.47 22.27 6.39
C PRO A 296 -16.73 22.22 7.72
N ASP A 297 -17.09 23.12 8.62
CA ASP A 297 -16.69 23.13 10.02
C ASP A 297 -17.90 22.88 10.92
N GLU A 298 -17.70 23.01 12.24
CA GLU A 298 -18.75 22.79 13.24
C GLU A 298 -19.98 23.69 13.02
N SER A 299 -19.82 24.88 12.43
CA SER A 299 -20.94 25.79 12.18
C SER A 299 -21.95 25.27 11.15
N LEU A 300 -21.55 24.29 10.33
CA LEU A 300 -22.38 23.69 9.29
C LEU A 300 -22.88 22.28 9.68
N SER A 301 -22.77 21.87 10.95
CA SER A 301 -23.13 20.52 11.41
C SER A 301 -24.60 20.14 11.19
N GLU A 302 -25.50 21.13 11.33
CA GLU A 302 -26.95 20.93 11.21
C GLU A 302 -27.46 21.08 9.77
N ARG A 303 -26.57 21.29 8.79
CA ARG A 303 -26.98 21.44 7.39
C ARG A 303 -27.45 20.10 6.83
N SER A 304 -28.66 20.08 6.28
CA SER A 304 -29.23 18.91 5.61
C SER A 304 -29.08 19.01 4.07
N TYR A 305 -29.46 17.94 3.35
CA TYR A 305 -29.47 17.95 1.88
C TYR A 305 -30.57 18.88 1.31
N GLU A 306 -31.65 19.06 2.08
CA GLU A 306 -32.78 19.91 1.69
C GLU A 306 -32.55 21.33 2.22
N ALA A 307 -32.97 22.32 1.44
CA ALA A 307 -33.01 23.70 1.90
C ALA A 307 -34.34 23.92 2.63
N ASP A 308 -34.28 24.02 3.96
CA ASP A 308 -35.39 24.56 4.76
C ASP A 308 -35.54 26.09 4.53
#